data_AF-A0A4U8SH08-F1
#
_entry.id   AF-A0A4U8SH08-F1
#
_cell.length_a   1.000
_cell.length_b   1.000
_cell.length_c   1.000
_cell.angle_alpha   90.00
_cell.angle_beta   90.00
_cell.angle_gamma   90.00
#
_symmetry.space_group_name_H-M   'P 1'
#
loop_
_entity.id
_entity.type
_entity.pdbx_description
1 polymer ?
#
loop_
_entity_poly.entity_id
_entity_poly.type
_entity_poly.pdbx_seq_one_letter_code
_entity_poly.pdbx_strand_id
1 'polypeptide(L)' 'MPFLVIALVFSACAEPRVVYKEVLIPTKCDIPKRQRPKKQDNIIAYLKEVLMYSEGLEKDLSFCRGE' A
#
# COMPACT_ATOMS: atom_id res chain seq x y z
N MET A 1 31.39 -3.74 43.50
CA MET A 1 31.57 -3.35 42.09
C MET A 1 30.85 -4.22 41.02
N PRO A 2 29.85 -5.09 41.29
CA PRO A 2 29.13 -5.78 40.20
C PRO A 2 27.87 -5.04 39.71
N PHE A 3 27.23 -4.22 40.57
CA PHE A 3 25.98 -3.53 40.27
C PHE A 3 26.09 -2.50 39.13
N LEU A 4 27.25 -1.84 39.01
CA LEU A 4 27.49 -0.84 37.97
C LEU A 4 27.56 -1.45 36.57
N VAL A 5 28.13 -2.65 36.46
CA VAL A 5 28.29 -3.38 35.20
C VAL A 5 26.92 -3.81 34.66
N ILE A 6 26.03 -4.26 35.55
CA ILE A 6 24.67 -4.64 35.19
C ILE A 6 23.90 -3.42 34.66
N ALA A 7 24.00 -2.26 35.32
CA ALA A 7 23.33 -1.04 34.86
C ALA A 7 23.80 -0.59 33.45
N LEU A 8 25.09 -0.73 33.13
CA LEU A 8 25.67 -0.38 31.83
C LEU A 8 25.25 -1.34 30.69
N VAL A 9 25.03 -2.62 30.99
CA VAL A 9 24.57 -3.60 29.99
C VAL A 9 23.10 -3.34 29.62
N PHE A 10 22.27 -2.90 30.56
CA PHE A 10 20.85 -2.63 30.31
C PHE A 10 20.58 -1.28 29.60
N SER A 11 21.56 -0.37 29.53
CA SER A 11 21.42 0.89 28.78
C SER A 11 21.67 0.78 27.28
N ALA A 12 22.34 -0.29 26.80
CA ALA A 12 22.71 -0.44 25.39
C ALA A 12 21.52 -0.71 24.46
N CYS A 13 20.42 -1.26 24.97
CA CYS A 13 19.18 -1.48 24.20
C CYS A 13 18.17 -0.34 24.32
N ALA A 14 18.45 0.67 25.15
CA ALA A 14 17.55 1.79 25.40
C ALA A 14 17.78 2.97 24.43
N GLU A 15 18.64 2.80 23.42
CA GLU A 15 18.91 3.83 22.41
C GLU A 15 17.65 4.02 21.56
N PRO A 16 16.94 5.16 21.66
CA PRO A 16 15.71 5.38 20.92
C PRO A 16 16.08 5.74 19.47
N ARG A 17 16.35 4.73 18.65
CA ARG A 17 16.58 4.92 17.21
C ARG A 17 15.25 5.10 16.49
N VAL A 18 14.58 6.21 16.77
CA VAL A 18 13.42 6.63 15.97
C VAL A 18 13.95 7.15 14.64
N VAL A 19 13.92 6.28 13.62
CA VAL A 19 14.33 6.64 12.26
C VAL A 19 13.13 7.26 11.55
N TYR A 20 13.09 8.59 11.50
CA TYR A 20 12.15 9.29 10.64
C TYR A 20 12.58 9.09 9.18
N LYS A 21 11.63 8.64 8.36
CA LYS A 21 11.82 8.53 6.92
C LYS A 21 10.85 9.48 6.25
N GLU A 22 11.38 10.29 5.35
CA GLU A 22 10.53 11.03 4.43
C GLU A 22 9.85 10.04 3.50
N VAL A 23 8.52 10.15 3.40
CA VAL A 23 7.69 9.34 2.52
C VAL A 23 6.99 10.27 1.55
N LEU A 24 6.91 9.86 0.28
CA LEU A 24 6.13 10.59 -0.71
C LEU A 24 4.66 10.54 -0.32
N ILE A 25 4.02 11.70 -0.30
CA ILE A 25 2.58 11.80 -0.09
C ILE A 25 1.92 11.43 -1.44
N PRO A 26 1.05 10.41 -1.49
CA PRO A 26 0.37 10.07 -2.73
C PRO A 26 -0.48 11.27 -3.17
N THR A 27 -0.14 11.85 -4.32
CA THR A 27 -0.95 12.88 -4.96
C THR A 27 -2.26 12.25 -5.43
N LYS A 28 -3.35 13.02 -5.40
CA LYS A 28 -4.63 12.52 -5.90
C LYS A 28 -4.50 12.25 -7.40
N CYS A 29 -4.87 11.04 -7.81
CA CYS A 29 -5.01 10.73 -9.22
C CYS A 29 -6.40 11.21 -9.69
N ASP A 30 -6.44 12.10 -10.67
CA ASP A 30 -7.68 12.74 -11.16
C ASP A 30 -8.47 11.82 -12.12
N ILE A 31 -8.67 10.56 -11.73
CA ILE A 31 -9.45 9.60 -12.50
C ILE A 31 -10.76 9.27 -11.77
N PRO A 32 -11.91 9.29 -12.46
CA PRO A 32 -13.17 8.85 -11.85
C PRO A 32 -13.10 7.38 -11.44
N LYS A 33 -13.57 7.09 -10.23
CA LYS A 33 -13.65 5.72 -9.72
C LYS A 33 -14.58 4.88 -10.61
N ARG A 34 -14.05 3.78 -11.16
CA ARG A 34 -14.86 2.83 -11.94
C ARG A 34 -15.87 2.09 -11.07
N GLN A 35 -17.02 1.80 -11.67
CA GLN A 35 -18.04 0.96 -11.04
C GLN A 35 -17.57 -0.50 -11.02
N ARG A 36 -17.58 -1.11 -9.84
CA ARG A 36 -17.25 -2.53 -9.71
C ARG A 36 -18.36 -3.38 -10.35
N PRO A 37 -18.03 -4.40 -11.17
CA PRO A 37 -19.02 -5.32 -11.70
C PRO A 37 -19.75 -6.03 -10.57
N LYS A 38 -21.08 -6.11 -10.66
CA LYS A 38 -21.92 -6.82 -9.70
C LYS A 38 -21.92 -8.30 -10.05
N LYS A 39 -22.08 -9.16 -9.05
CA LYS A 39 -22.26 -10.60 -9.30
C LYS A 39 -23.50 -10.80 -10.18
N GLN A 40 -23.33 -11.53 -11.28
CA GLN A 40 -24.41 -11.93 -12.17
C GLN A 40 -24.58 -13.45 -12.12
N ASP A 41 -25.78 -13.92 -12.45
CA ASP A 41 -26.08 -15.36 -12.54
C ASP A 41 -25.39 -15.98 -13.77
N ASN A 42 -25.21 -15.21 -14.85
CA ASN A 42 -24.50 -15.63 -16.05
C ASN A 42 -22.99 -15.44 -15.90
N ILE A 43 -22.27 -16.54 -15.64
CA ILE A 43 -20.82 -16.54 -15.39
C ILE A 43 -20.02 -15.95 -16.56
N ILE A 44 -20.37 -16.28 -17.80
CA ILE A 44 -19.64 -15.81 -18.99
C ILE A 44 -19.77 -14.29 -19.15
N ALA A 45 -20.97 -13.76 -18.94
CA ALA A 45 -21.22 -12.32 -18.98
C ALA A 45 -20.45 -11.60 -17.85
N TYR A 46 -20.50 -12.15 -16.63
CA TYR A 46 -19.74 -11.64 -15.50
C TYR A 46 -18.24 -11.65 -15.74
N LEU A 47 -17.70 -12.74 -16.30
CA LEU A 47 -16.26 -12.85 -16.59
C LEU A 47 -15.82 -11.78 -17.60
N LYS A 48 -16.62 -11.53 -18.64
CA LYS A 48 -16.36 -10.47 -19.62
C LYS A 48 -16.31 -9.09 -18.96
N GLU A 49 -17.26 -8.78 -18.07
CA GLU A 49 -17.27 -7.51 -17.33
C GLU A 49 -16.07 -7.37 -16.40
N VAL A 50 -15.69 -8.46 -15.72
CA VAL A 50 -14.51 -8.47 -14.83
C VAL A 50 -13.23 -8.21 -15.64
N LEU A 51 -13.09 -8.81 -16.81
CA LEU A 51 -11.94 -8.59 -17.70
C LEU A 51 -11.86 -7.14 -18.19
N MET A 52 -12.99 -6.57 -18.61
CA MET A 52 -13.06 -5.15 -19.00
C MET A 52 -12.71 -4.22 -17.82
N TYR A 53 -13.18 -4.56 -16.62
CA TYR A 53 -12.88 -3.82 -15.39
C TYR A 53 -11.38 -3.88 -15.04
N SER A 54 -10.73 -5.04 -15.17
CA SER A 54 -9.29 -5.19 -14.90
C SER A 54 -8.43 -4.45 -15.93
N GLU A 55 -8.75 -4.54 -17.22
CA GLU A 55 -8.03 -3.82 -18.27
C GLU A 55 -8.12 -2.30 -18.05
N GLY A 56 -9.31 -1.83 -17.67
CA GLY A 56 -9.49 -0.46 -17.24
C GLY A 56 -8.55 -0.11 -16.09
N LEU A 57 -8.52 -0.90 -15.02
CA LEU A 57 -7.71 -0.62 -13.84
C LEU A 57 -6.22 -0.53 -14.17
N GLU A 58 -5.73 -1.37 -15.06
CA GLU A 58 -4.33 -1.32 -15.53
C GLU A 58 -4.01 0.02 -16.21
N LYS A 59 -4.89 0.49 -17.11
CA LYS A 59 -4.73 1.79 -17.79
C LYS A 59 -4.80 2.99 -16.84
N ASP A 60 -5.65 2.93 -15.83
CA ASP A 60 -5.72 3.99 -14.82
C ASP A 60 -4.46 4.00 -13.97
N LEU A 61 -3.99 2.82 -13.58
CA LEU A 61 -2.80 2.70 -12.75
C LEU A 61 -1.55 3.17 -13.49
N SER A 62 -1.41 2.87 -14.78
CA SER A 62 -0.29 3.37 -15.59
C SER A 62 -0.31 4.90 -15.66
N PHE A 63 -1.47 5.50 -15.92
CA PHE A 63 -1.62 6.96 -15.88
C PHE A 63 -1.27 7.55 -14.51
N CYS A 64 -1.78 6.96 -13.42
CA CYS A 64 -1.51 7.46 -12.06
C CYS A 64 -0.04 7.31 -11.66
N ARG A 65 0.68 6.34 -12.22
CA ARG A 65 2.12 6.16 -11.99
C ARG A 65 2.99 7.08 -12.85
N GLY A 66 2.43 7.65 -13.91
CA GLY A 66 3.18 8.43 -14.90
C GLY A 66 4.03 7.56 -15.82
N GLU A 67 3.60 6.33 -16.08
CA GLU A 67 4.19 5.42 -17.09
C GLU A 67 3.71 5.76 -18.52
#